data_AF-A0A482WHE3-F1
#
_entry.id   AF-A0A482WHE3-F1
#
_cell.length_a   1.000
_cell.length_b   1.000
_cell.length_c   1.000
_cell.angle_alpha   90.00
_cell.angle_beta   90.00
_cell.angle_gamma   90.00
#
_symmetry.space_group_name_H-M   'P 1'
#
loop_
_entity.id
_entity.type
_entity.pdbx_description
1 polymer ?
#
loop_
_entity_poly.entity_id
_entity_poly.type
_entity_poly.pdbx_seq_one_letter_code
_entity_poly.pdbx_strand_id
1 'polypeptide(L)'
;MNEATEKKAQPRCQRCLLFIICCACVIFIFAVHIDRFPNTATVFYHLRNFNFSSNSTTALKKKVEERPWYLTNGTRWPNDTNLDTITGRRDAKLWPNEDKEGDRILDQLMFVPPDNGKPLPMKTIRFVPGLVIWEVNHPKGSPEPFVTCPVNRCKATTNSLDADALLFVDIFYDPRHHKPAKQVWILYRMESPIHTPVQNLIKQDIYNWTATYLRSSDIVRTYFKWTYYDEQQTEWQGPPRNFSAGKTRKVAWFVSNCNALNNRLEYARELAEHIQIDMFGGCGAQYQCPKSKKCFKLLETTYKFYLAFENSNCREYITEKFWENGLQHNVIPIVMGAPREDYELVSPKHSFIHVEDFDSPKDLAAYLHKVDQDDDLYNSYFKNITMREVIEGYFYCRLCAMLHDDYPNKYYERIDDFWQKPGSCIRGSMTWREYRKTQAKANSTKVKVP
;
A
#
# COMPACT_ATOMS: atom_id res chain seq x y z
N MET A 1 -79.43 18.06 -25.77
CA MET A 1 -80.02 19.40 -25.96
C MET A 1 -78.89 20.34 -26.31
N ASN A 2 -79.10 21.14 -27.36
CA ASN A 2 -78.12 21.92 -28.11
C ASN A 2 -77.17 22.78 -27.27
N GLU A 3 -75.93 22.96 -27.76
CA GLU A 3 -75.41 24.30 -28.02
C GLU A 3 -74.29 24.27 -29.07
N ALA A 4 -74.40 25.21 -30.00
CA ALA A 4 -73.51 25.46 -31.11
C ALA A 4 -72.53 26.57 -30.74
N THR A 5 -71.30 26.55 -31.28
CA THR A 5 -70.50 27.77 -31.42
C THR A 5 -69.72 27.76 -32.74
N GLU A 6 -70.23 28.59 -33.64
CA GLU A 6 -69.57 29.54 -34.55
C GLU A 6 -68.05 29.50 -34.81
N LYS A 7 -67.76 29.67 -36.11
CA LYS A 7 -66.46 29.91 -36.75
C LYS A 7 -65.77 31.19 -36.26
N LYS A 8 -64.42 31.19 -36.26
CA LYS A 8 -63.62 32.33 -36.72
C LYS A 8 -62.24 31.89 -37.22
N ALA A 9 -61.95 32.26 -38.46
CA ALA A 9 -60.66 32.11 -39.12
C ALA A 9 -59.61 33.05 -38.51
N GLN A 10 -58.36 32.59 -38.42
CA GLN A 10 -57.20 33.36 -37.93
C GLN A 10 -56.13 33.43 -39.03
N PRO A 11 -55.36 34.53 -39.15
CA PRO A 11 -54.66 34.91 -40.36
C PRO A 11 -53.18 34.50 -40.41
N ARG A 12 -52.73 34.20 -41.63
CA ARG A 12 -51.46 34.55 -42.28
C ARG A 12 -50.15 34.59 -41.46
N CYS A 13 -49.19 33.81 -41.96
CA CYS A 13 -48.04 34.38 -42.68
C CYS A 13 -47.16 35.40 -41.93
N GLN A 14 -46.65 35.04 -40.75
CA GLN A 14 -45.53 35.76 -40.11
C GLN A 14 -44.37 34.87 -39.67
N ARG A 15 -44.58 33.54 -39.53
CA ARG A 15 -43.51 32.62 -39.10
C ARG A 15 -42.63 32.09 -40.24
N CYS A 16 -43.11 32.00 -41.48
CA CYS A 16 -42.28 31.57 -42.60
C CYS A 16 -41.33 32.67 -43.11
N LEU A 17 -41.71 33.95 -42.98
CA LEU A 17 -40.86 35.06 -43.44
C LEU A 17 -39.65 35.29 -42.53
N LEU A 18 -39.79 35.10 -41.20
CA LEU A 18 -38.66 35.18 -40.27
C LEU A 18 -37.64 34.06 -40.46
N PHE A 19 -38.10 32.86 -40.84
CA PHE A 19 -37.20 31.72 -41.03
C PHE A 19 -36.34 31.87 -42.31
N ILE A 20 -36.91 32.42 -43.38
CA ILE A 20 -36.20 32.67 -44.63
C ILE A 20 -35.19 33.81 -44.47
N ILE A 21 -35.52 34.87 -43.71
CA ILE A 21 -34.59 35.97 -43.43
C ILE A 21 -33.41 35.52 -42.55
N CYS A 22 -33.67 34.69 -41.52
CA CYS A 22 -32.57 34.14 -40.70
C CYS A 22 -31.62 33.23 -41.50
N CYS A 23 -32.14 32.37 -42.37
CA CYS A 23 -31.29 31.50 -43.20
C CYS A 23 -30.48 32.31 -44.22
N ALA A 24 -31.05 33.37 -44.81
CA ALA A 24 -30.33 34.25 -45.73
C ALA A 24 -29.22 35.06 -45.03
N CYS A 25 -29.45 35.54 -43.80
CA CYS A 25 -28.43 36.24 -43.01
C CYS A 25 -27.26 35.33 -42.60
N VAL A 26 -27.52 34.07 -42.25
CA VAL A 26 -26.45 33.11 -41.92
C VAL A 26 -25.60 32.77 -43.15
N ILE A 27 -26.22 32.60 -44.32
CA ILE A 27 -25.49 32.35 -45.57
C ILE A 27 -24.68 33.59 -46.00
N PHE A 28 -25.18 34.81 -45.78
CA PHE A 28 -24.44 36.04 -46.10
C PHE A 28 -23.27 36.29 -45.13
N ILE A 29 -23.41 35.96 -43.84
CA ILE A 29 -22.30 36.01 -42.87
C ILE A 29 -21.20 35.01 -43.23
N PHE A 30 -21.58 33.81 -43.69
CA PHE A 30 -20.61 32.83 -44.19
C PHE A 30 -19.97 33.27 -45.52
N ALA A 31 -20.70 33.92 -46.43
CA ALA A 31 -20.15 34.38 -47.70
C ALA A 31 -19.23 35.61 -47.58
N VAL A 32 -19.47 36.50 -46.61
CA VAL A 32 -18.69 37.76 -46.42
C VAL A 32 -17.46 37.56 -45.52
N HIS A 33 -17.31 36.42 -44.84
CA HIS A 33 -16.16 36.14 -43.96
C HIS A 33 -15.25 35.00 -44.41
N ILE A 34 -15.43 34.46 -45.63
CA ILE A 34 -14.51 33.46 -46.20
C ILE A 34 -13.09 34.02 -46.46
N ASP A 35 -12.92 35.34 -46.60
CA ASP A 35 -11.59 35.95 -46.80
C ASP A 35 -10.86 36.39 -45.51
N ARG A 36 -11.35 35.98 -44.31
CA ARG A 36 -10.67 36.28 -43.03
C ARG A 36 -10.44 35.09 -42.10
N PHE A 37 -10.55 33.86 -42.60
CA PHE A 37 -10.01 32.71 -41.90
C PHE A 37 -8.66 32.34 -42.50
N PRO A 38 -7.55 32.36 -41.72
CA PRO A 38 -6.30 31.78 -42.22
C PRO A 38 -6.57 30.31 -42.51
N ASN A 39 -6.29 29.90 -43.75
CA ASN A 39 -6.42 28.53 -44.26
C ASN A 39 -6.06 27.51 -43.17
N THR A 40 -6.83 26.43 -43.05
CA THR A 40 -6.56 25.28 -42.17
C THR A 40 -5.16 24.68 -42.37
N ALA A 41 -4.51 24.96 -43.50
CA ALA A 41 -3.10 24.69 -43.77
C ALA A 41 -2.13 25.50 -42.89
N THR A 42 -2.46 26.74 -42.50
CA THR A 42 -1.62 27.66 -41.71
C THR A 42 -1.62 27.30 -40.22
N VAL A 43 -2.74 26.82 -39.68
CA VAL A 43 -2.81 26.30 -38.30
C VAL A 43 -2.02 25.00 -38.18
N PHE A 44 -2.10 24.11 -39.18
CA PHE A 44 -1.24 22.94 -39.26
C PHE A 44 0.24 23.31 -39.46
N TYR A 45 0.56 24.36 -40.22
CA TYR A 45 1.94 24.84 -40.38
C TYR A 45 2.51 25.44 -39.09
N HIS A 46 1.71 26.18 -38.31
CA HIS A 46 2.12 26.71 -37.01
C HIS A 46 2.19 25.63 -35.92
N LEU A 47 1.32 24.61 -35.92
CA LEU A 47 1.42 23.47 -35.01
C LEU A 47 2.59 22.53 -35.37
N ARG A 48 2.98 22.46 -36.65
CA ARG A 48 4.15 21.69 -37.11
C ARG A 48 5.48 22.40 -36.82
N ASN A 49 5.45 23.72 -36.61
CA ASN A 49 6.60 24.53 -36.21
C ASN A 49 6.65 24.82 -34.70
N PHE A 50 5.66 24.38 -33.92
CA PHE A 50 5.87 24.15 -32.49
C PHE A 50 6.69 22.88 -32.36
N ASN A 51 8.02 23.04 -32.33
CA ASN A 51 8.92 22.04 -31.78
C ASN A 51 8.49 21.78 -30.32
N PHE A 52 7.54 20.87 -30.12
CA PHE A 52 7.52 20.12 -28.88
C PHE A 52 8.85 19.38 -28.88
N SER A 53 9.77 19.86 -28.05
CA SER A 53 11.04 19.20 -27.82
C SER A 53 10.75 17.70 -27.59
N SER A 54 11.08 16.88 -28.58
CA SER A 54 10.95 15.42 -28.55
C SER A 54 11.81 14.80 -27.47
N ASN A 55 12.65 15.61 -26.80
CA ASN A 55 13.36 15.22 -25.60
C ASN A 55 12.41 14.93 -24.43
N SER A 56 11.24 15.57 -24.31
CA SER A 56 10.35 15.35 -23.16
C SER A 56 9.70 13.96 -23.18
N THR A 57 9.13 13.55 -24.31
CA THR A 57 8.53 12.21 -24.46
C THR A 57 9.59 11.11 -24.47
N THR A 58 10.75 11.35 -25.10
CA THR A 58 11.86 10.39 -25.10
C THR A 58 12.51 10.28 -23.72
N ALA A 59 12.68 11.38 -22.98
CA ALA A 59 13.21 11.36 -21.61
C ALA A 59 12.22 10.77 -20.62
N LEU A 60 10.91 11.04 -20.74
CA LEU A 60 9.89 10.42 -19.89
C LEU A 60 9.81 8.91 -20.13
N LYS A 61 9.87 8.48 -21.41
CA LYS A 61 9.91 7.06 -21.78
C LYS A 61 11.18 6.38 -21.28
N LYS A 62 12.35 7.02 -21.45
CA LYS A 62 13.63 6.56 -20.92
C LYS A 62 13.64 6.46 -19.38
N LYS A 63 13.05 7.44 -18.68
CA LYS A 63 12.92 7.46 -17.21
C LYS A 63 11.96 6.37 -16.70
N VAL A 64 10.99 5.93 -17.49
CA VAL A 64 10.14 4.78 -17.17
C VAL A 64 10.90 3.46 -17.42
N GLU A 65 11.67 3.35 -18.49
CA GLU A 65 12.47 2.17 -18.85
C GLU A 65 13.64 1.90 -17.87
N GLU A 66 14.11 2.91 -17.14
CA GLU A 66 15.18 2.77 -16.12
C GLU A 66 14.67 2.38 -14.72
N ARG A 67 13.36 2.27 -14.50
CA ARG A 67 12.80 1.92 -13.18
C ARG A 67 13.07 0.46 -12.81
N PRO A 68 13.33 0.16 -11.52
CA PRO A 68 13.43 -1.20 -11.01
C PRO A 68 12.26 -2.10 -11.45
N TRP A 69 12.57 -3.37 -11.74
CA TRP A 69 11.63 -4.34 -12.29
C TRP A 69 10.34 -4.55 -11.47
N TYR A 70 10.38 -4.28 -10.17
CA TYR A 70 9.26 -4.43 -9.24
C TYR A 70 8.33 -3.21 -9.19
N LEU A 71 8.64 -2.14 -9.93
CA LEU A 71 7.75 -0.99 -10.10
C LEU A 71 6.88 -1.16 -11.35
N THR A 72 5.74 -0.47 -11.37
CA THR A 72 4.86 -0.38 -12.53
C THR A 72 5.63 0.13 -13.75
N ASN A 73 5.55 -0.64 -14.84
CA ASN A 73 6.30 -0.46 -16.10
C ASN A 73 7.83 -0.50 -15.97
N GLY A 74 8.37 -0.91 -14.83
CA GLY A 74 9.81 -1.03 -14.64
C GLY A 74 10.42 -2.18 -15.44
N THR A 75 11.52 -1.91 -16.11
CA THR A 75 12.26 -2.88 -16.94
C THR A 75 13.69 -3.11 -16.48
N ARG A 76 14.19 -2.36 -15.49
CA ARG A 76 15.53 -2.54 -14.95
C ARG A 76 15.60 -3.75 -14.03
N TRP A 77 16.12 -4.85 -14.55
CA TRP A 77 16.45 -6.05 -13.79
C TRP A 77 17.76 -5.86 -13.01
N PRO A 78 17.94 -6.55 -11.87
CA PRO A 78 19.22 -6.57 -11.18
C PRO A 78 20.28 -7.30 -12.00
N ASN A 79 21.53 -6.89 -11.81
CA ASN A 79 22.71 -7.63 -12.26
C ASN A 79 23.22 -8.54 -11.14
N ASP A 80 24.15 -9.43 -11.47
CA ASP A 80 24.84 -10.25 -10.48
C ASP A 80 25.53 -9.37 -9.43
N THR A 81 25.43 -9.78 -8.17
CA THR A 81 25.96 -9.00 -7.05
C THR A 81 27.49 -9.07 -7.03
N ASN A 82 28.13 -7.94 -6.79
CA ASN A 82 29.58 -7.88 -6.70
C ASN A 82 30.06 -8.51 -5.39
N LEU A 83 31.21 -9.16 -5.45
CA LEU A 83 31.94 -9.60 -4.27
C LEU A 83 33.01 -8.58 -3.93
N ASP A 84 33.06 -8.20 -2.66
CA ASP A 84 34.18 -7.47 -2.09
C ASP A 84 35.46 -8.31 -2.25
N THR A 85 36.45 -7.71 -2.92
CA THR A 85 37.67 -8.42 -3.33
C THR A 85 38.56 -8.87 -2.16
N ILE A 86 38.35 -8.31 -0.95
CA ILE A 86 39.16 -8.59 0.23
C ILE A 86 38.48 -9.63 1.12
N THR A 87 37.19 -9.44 1.40
CA THR A 87 36.41 -10.25 2.33
C THR A 87 35.69 -11.41 1.64
N GLY A 88 35.56 -11.36 0.31
CA GLY A 88 34.77 -12.32 -0.48
C GLY A 88 33.27 -12.24 -0.20
N ARG A 89 32.79 -11.22 0.52
CA ARG A 89 31.38 -11.03 0.82
C ARG A 89 30.72 -10.15 -0.23
N ARG A 90 29.45 -10.43 -0.51
CA ARG A 90 28.63 -9.55 -1.34
C ARG A 90 28.43 -8.18 -0.66
N ASP A 91 28.26 -7.14 -1.46
CA ASP A 91 28.01 -5.77 -0.98
C ASP A 91 26.55 -5.53 -0.52
N ALA A 92 25.61 -6.35 -1.01
CA ALA A 92 24.19 -6.27 -0.66
C ALA A 92 23.90 -6.66 0.81
N LYS A 93 23.13 -5.81 1.51
CA LYS A 93 22.66 -6.04 2.89
C LYS A 93 21.32 -6.76 2.89
N LEU A 94 21.33 -8.07 3.11
CA LEU A 94 20.17 -8.93 2.92
C LEU A 94 19.59 -9.46 4.23
N TRP A 95 20.41 -9.61 5.27
CA TRP A 95 20.00 -10.19 6.56
C TRP A 95 19.91 -9.17 7.70
N PRO A 96 19.09 -9.44 8.74
CA PRO A 96 18.92 -8.50 9.87
C PRO A 96 20.21 -8.08 10.59
N ASN A 97 21.22 -8.94 10.60
CA ASN A 97 22.53 -8.63 11.19
C ASN A 97 23.39 -7.69 10.32
N GLU A 98 23.07 -7.55 9.04
CA GLU A 98 23.77 -6.71 8.07
C GLU A 98 23.17 -5.30 7.97
N ASP A 99 21.86 -5.20 8.18
CA ASP A 99 21.14 -3.94 8.34
C ASP A 99 20.06 -4.06 9.43
N LYS A 100 20.39 -3.54 10.62
CA LYS A 100 19.51 -3.55 11.79
C LYS A 100 18.40 -2.50 11.68
N GLU A 101 18.64 -1.43 10.92
CA GLU A 101 17.78 -0.25 10.88
C GLU A 101 16.97 -0.14 9.59
N GLY A 102 17.21 -0.98 8.58
CA GLY A 102 16.40 -1.09 7.36
C GLY A 102 15.47 -2.30 7.33
N ASP A 103 14.59 -2.36 6.33
CA ASP A 103 13.71 -3.52 6.08
C ASP A 103 14.27 -4.51 5.05
N ARG A 104 15.37 -4.13 4.37
CA ARG A 104 16.11 -4.93 3.37
C ARG A 104 15.26 -5.37 2.17
N ILE A 105 14.02 -4.90 2.04
CA ILE A 105 13.10 -5.37 1.00
C ILE A 105 13.65 -5.03 -0.39
N LEU A 106 14.12 -3.80 -0.61
CA LEU A 106 14.63 -3.39 -1.94
C LEU A 106 15.94 -4.10 -2.29
N ASP A 107 16.85 -4.24 -1.32
CA ASP A 107 18.11 -4.95 -1.50
C ASP A 107 17.86 -6.42 -1.87
N GLN A 108 16.92 -7.07 -1.18
CA GLN A 108 16.50 -8.44 -1.49
C GLN A 108 15.80 -8.56 -2.86
N LEU A 109 15.05 -7.54 -3.32
CA LEU A 109 14.44 -7.52 -4.65
C LEU A 109 15.45 -7.32 -5.78
N MET A 110 16.57 -6.67 -5.46
CA MET A 110 17.64 -6.36 -6.41
C MET A 110 18.84 -7.31 -6.27
N PHE A 111 18.71 -8.36 -5.45
CA PHE A 111 19.75 -9.35 -5.26
C PHE A 111 19.70 -10.46 -6.30
N VAL A 112 20.84 -10.70 -6.95
CA VAL A 112 21.13 -11.90 -7.74
C VAL A 112 22.47 -12.45 -7.25
N PRO A 113 22.58 -13.75 -6.91
CA PRO A 113 23.83 -14.33 -6.45
C PRO A 113 24.99 -14.07 -7.43
N PRO A 114 26.23 -13.88 -6.94
CA PRO A 114 27.39 -13.68 -7.81
C PRO A 114 27.56 -14.82 -8.81
N ASP A 115 27.83 -14.49 -10.08
CA ASP A 115 28.16 -15.50 -11.09
C ASP A 115 29.52 -16.14 -10.80
N ASN A 116 29.51 -17.44 -10.53
CA ASN A 116 30.70 -18.24 -10.29
C ASN A 116 30.99 -19.20 -11.46
N GLY A 117 30.36 -18.98 -12.62
CA GLY A 117 30.47 -19.80 -13.82
C GLY A 117 29.70 -21.12 -13.73
N LYS A 118 28.87 -21.34 -12.70
CA LYS A 118 28.05 -22.54 -12.55
C LYS A 118 26.56 -22.18 -12.52
N PRO A 119 25.69 -22.99 -13.17
CA PRO A 119 24.26 -22.80 -13.05
C PRO A 119 23.80 -22.91 -11.60
N LEU A 120 22.93 -22.00 -11.16
CA LEU A 120 22.30 -22.09 -9.85
C LEU A 120 21.51 -23.40 -9.73
N PRO A 121 21.69 -24.16 -8.63
CA PRO A 121 20.96 -25.42 -8.41
C PRO A 121 19.46 -25.15 -8.31
N MET A 122 18.62 -26.16 -8.57
CA MET A 122 17.18 -26.00 -8.35
C MET A 122 16.87 -26.22 -6.86
N LYS A 123 16.36 -25.19 -6.16
CA LYS A 123 15.96 -25.28 -4.76
C LYS A 123 14.50 -25.73 -4.62
N THR A 124 14.21 -26.66 -3.73
CA THR A 124 12.85 -27.13 -3.47
C THR A 124 12.31 -26.48 -2.20
N ILE A 125 11.14 -25.85 -2.27
CA ILE A 125 10.49 -25.20 -1.13
C ILE A 125 9.14 -25.86 -0.87
N ARG A 126 8.98 -26.44 0.32
CA ARG A 126 7.72 -27.01 0.77
C ARG A 126 6.87 -25.96 1.47
N PHE A 127 5.64 -25.80 1.03
CA PHE A 127 4.66 -24.92 1.65
C PHE A 127 3.69 -25.72 2.51
N VAL A 128 3.51 -25.31 3.77
CA VAL A 128 2.74 -26.05 4.78
C VAL A 128 1.64 -25.14 5.35
N PRO A 129 0.34 -25.46 5.17
CA PRO A 129 -0.21 -26.64 4.49
C PRO A 129 -0.25 -26.54 2.95
N GLY A 130 -0.02 -25.35 2.39
CA GLY A 130 -0.10 -25.13 0.96
C GLY A 130 0.43 -23.75 0.56
N LEU A 131 0.46 -23.49 -0.75
CA LEU A 131 0.88 -22.22 -1.29
C LEU A 131 0.01 -21.07 -0.78
N VAL A 132 0.67 -19.98 -0.42
CA VAL A 132 0.03 -18.71 -0.12
C VAL A 132 -0.31 -18.02 -1.44
N ILE A 133 -1.56 -18.11 -1.88
CA ILE A 133 -1.98 -17.72 -3.24
C ILE A 133 -1.79 -16.22 -3.50
N TRP A 134 -2.00 -15.36 -2.50
CA TRP A 134 -1.85 -13.92 -2.71
C TRP A 134 -0.40 -13.49 -2.98
N GLU A 135 0.60 -14.29 -2.60
CA GLU A 135 2.01 -13.98 -2.87
C GLU A 135 2.39 -14.09 -4.35
N VAL A 136 1.53 -14.69 -5.20
CA VAL A 136 1.68 -14.65 -6.66
C VAL A 136 0.82 -13.59 -7.34
N ASN A 137 0.01 -12.83 -6.60
CA ASN A 137 -0.91 -11.83 -7.14
C ASN A 137 -0.27 -10.43 -7.25
N HIS A 138 0.99 -10.35 -7.69
CA HIS A 138 1.66 -9.08 -7.97
C HIS A 138 1.63 -8.77 -9.47
N PRO A 139 1.94 -7.52 -9.92
CA PRO A 139 1.81 -7.13 -11.33
C PRO A 139 2.60 -7.97 -12.35
N LYS A 140 3.68 -8.60 -11.89
CA LYS A 140 4.52 -9.53 -12.68
C LYS A 140 4.34 -10.98 -12.24
N GLY A 141 3.31 -11.30 -11.49
CA GLY A 141 3.09 -12.62 -10.93
C GLY A 141 2.66 -13.64 -11.98
N SER A 142 2.81 -14.91 -11.63
CA SER A 142 2.36 -16.04 -12.43
C SER A 142 1.76 -17.09 -11.48
N PRO A 143 0.76 -17.87 -11.90
CA PRO A 143 0.29 -19.02 -11.12
C PRO A 143 1.41 -20.01 -10.77
N GLU A 144 2.45 -20.08 -11.59
CA GLU A 144 3.68 -20.80 -11.27
C GLU A 144 4.63 -19.88 -10.48
N PRO A 145 4.95 -20.21 -9.21
CA PRO A 145 5.84 -19.38 -8.40
C PRO A 145 7.23 -19.26 -9.02
N PHE A 146 7.92 -18.15 -8.73
CA PHE A 146 9.33 -17.89 -9.06
C PHE A 146 9.67 -17.62 -10.54
N VAL A 147 8.84 -18.03 -11.51
CA VAL A 147 9.21 -17.94 -12.95
C VAL A 147 9.43 -16.52 -13.46
N THR A 148 8.84 -15.54 -12.81
CA THR A 148 8.96 -14.11 -13.14
C THR A 148 9.91 -13.34 -12.22
N CYS A 149 10.63 -14.04 -11.35
CA CYS A 149 11.58 -13.46 -10.41
C CYS A 149 12.98 -13.36 -11.02
N PRO A 150 13.82 -12.39 -10.60
CA PRO A 150 15.21 -12.30 -11.06
C PRO A 150 16.00 -13.58 -10.73
N VAL A 151 15.79 -14.12 -9.53
CA VAL A 151 16.26 -15.46 -9.15
C VAL A 151 15.06 -16.40 -9.22
N ASN A 152 15.04 -17.25 -10.24
CA ASN A 152 13.91 -18.15 -10.55
C ASN A 152 14.22 -19.64 -10.34
N ARG A 153 15.35 -19.96 -9.72
CA ARG A 153 15.86 -21.34 -9.55
C ARG A 153 15.31 -22.00 -8.29
N CYS A 154 13.99 -21.92 -8.12
CA CYS A 154 13.25 -22.56 -7.04
C CYS A 154 11.98 -23.21 -7.58
N LYS A 155 11.53 -24.28 -6.93
CA LYS A 155 10.25 -24.94 -7.21
C LYS A 155 9.43 -25.12 -5.93
N ALA A 156 8.12 -24.92 -6.04
CA ALA A 156 7.19 -25.13 -4.95
C ALA A 156 6.73 -26.60 -4.89
N THR A 157 6.51 -27.11 -3.68
CA THR A 157 5.90 -28.42 -3.43
C THR A 157 5.06 -28.38 -2.15
N THR A 158 4.13 -29.33 -2.01
CA THR A 158 3.41 -29.58 -0.76
C THR A 158 3.81 -30.92 -0.11
N ASN A 159 4.57 -31.75 -0.83
CA ASN A 159 4.75 -33.17 -0.50
C ASN A 159 6.19 -33.54 -0.10
N SER A 160 7.21 -32.90 -0.66
CA SER A 160 8.61 -33.34 -0.50
C SER A 160 9.19 -32.93 0.86
N LEU A 161 9.64 -33.93 1.62
CA LEU A 161 10.27 -33.77 2.94
C LEU A 161 11.77 -33.49 2.86
N ASP A 162 12.39 -33.86 1.75
CA ASP A 162 13.78 -33.60 1.38
C ASP A 162 14.00 -32.20 0.77
N ALA A 163 13.00 -31.31 0.90
CA ALA A 163 13.06 -29.93 0.42
C ALA A 163 14.20 -29.14 1.08
N ASP A 164 14.74 -28.14 0.39
CA ASP A 164 15.75 -27.23 0.94
C ASP A 164 15.14 -26.32 2.04
N ALA A 165 13.85 -25.99 1.92
CA ALA A 165 13.15 -25.17 2.90
C ALA A 165 11.69 -25.58 3.13
N LEU A 166 11.19 -25.39 4.35
CA LEU A 166 9.78 -25.54 4.73
C LEU A 166 9.25 -24.19 5.22
N LEU A 167 8.19 -23.70 4.56
CA LEU A 167 7.45 -22.50 4.95
C LEU A 167 6.19 -22.90 5.72
N PHE A 168 6.15 -22.62 7.02
CA PHE A 168 5.00 -22.85 7.88
C PHE A 168 4.12 -21.61 7.91
N VAL A 169 2.94 -21.70 7.30
CA VAL A 169 1.98 -20.61 7.20
C VAL A 169 1.06 -20.63 8.42
N ASP A 170 1.19 -19.62 9.26
CA ASP A 170 0.41 -19.35 10.49
C ASP A 170 0.50 -20.38 11.62
N ILE A 171 0.52 -21.68 11.30
CA ILE A 171 0.40 -22.80 12.24
C ILE A 171 1.53 -23.81 11.97
N PHE A 172 2.08 -24.38 13.04
CA PHE A 172 2.97 -25.51 12.95
C PHE A 172 2.19 -26.81 12.71
N TYR A 173 2.44 -27.45 11.57
CA TYR A 173 2.03 -28.83 11.30
C TYR A 173 3.27 -29.71 11.35
N ASP A 174 3.29 -30.70 12.25
CA ASP A 174 4.43 -31.60 12.36
C ASP A 174 4.62 -32.38 11.03
N PRO A 175 5.74 -32.16 10.31
CA PRO A 175 5.99 -32.86 9.07
C PRO A 175 6.28 -34.36 9.28
N ARG A 176 6.37 -34.83 10.53
CA ARG A 176 6.76 -36.18 10.95
C ARG A 176 8.09 -36.60 10.32
N HIS A 177 9.06 -35.69 10.37
CA HIS A 177 10.35 -35.82 9.74
C HIS A 177 11.46 -35.22 10.59
N HIS A 178 12.62 -35.86 10.57
CA HIS A 178 13.82 -35.32 11.20
C HIS A 178 14.41 -34.23 10.31
N LYS A 179 14.46 -33.00 10.79
CA LYS A 179 14.98 -31.83 10.07
C LYS A 179 16.44 -32.06 9.65
N PRO A 180 16.76 -32.19 8.36
CA PRO A 180 18.14 -32.29 7.89
C PRO A 180 18.93 -31.03 8.23
N ALA A 181 20.24 -31.17 8.48
CA ALA A 181 21.08 -30.07 8.97
C ALA A 181 21.08 -28.80 8.08
N LYS A 182 20.89 -28.95 6.77
CA LYS A 182 20.85 -27.82 5.81
C LYS A 182 19.44 -27.37 5.43
N GLN A 183 18.40 -27.98 5.99
CA GLN A 183 17.02 -27.63 5.68
C GLN A 183 16.58 -26.41 6.50
N VAL A 184 16.08 -25.40 5.81
CA VAL A 184 15.65 -24.14 6.43
C VAL A 184 14.17 -24.22 6.80
N TRP A 185 13.83 -24.02 8.07
CA TRP A 185 12.43 -23.93 8.51
C TRP A 185 12.05 -22.47 8.76
N ILE A 186 10.95 -22.03 8.17
CA ILE A 186 10.57 -20.62 8.09
C ILE A 186 9.18 -20.44 8.70
N LEU A 187 9.05 -19.56 9.69
CA LEU A 187 7.76 -19.11 10.19
C LEU A 187 7.23 -18.00 9.27
N TYR A 188 6.10 -18.21 8.62
CA TYR A 188 5.40 -17.19 7.84
C TYR A 188 4.14 -16.74 8.58
N ARG A 189 4.02 -15.43 8.85
CA ARG A 189 2.84 -14.87 9.52
C ARG A 189 2.59 -13.40 9.20
N MET A 190 1.32 -13.08 8.92
CA MET A 190 0.90 -11.70 8.66
C MET A 190 0.02 -11.11 9.75
N GLU A 191 -0.74 -11.93 10.47
CA GLU A 191 -1.64 -11.47 11.52
C GLU A 191 -0.87 -11.06 12.77
N SER A 192 -1.44 -10.16 13.57
CA SER A 192 -0.83 -9.69 14.82
C SER A 192 -0.68 -10.79 15.89
N PRO A 193 0.28 -10.68 16.82
CA PRO A 193 0.43 -11.60 17.94
C PRO A 193 -0.84 -11.72 18.82
N ILE A 194 -1.65 -10.65 18.92
CA ILE A 194 -2.89 -10.65 19.71
C ILE A 194 -4.00 -11.48 19.04
N HIS A 195 -4.07 -11.49 17.70
CA HIS A 195 -5.07 -12.25 16.95
C HIS A 195 -4.54 -13.59 16.42
N THR A 196 -3.36 -14.02 16.87
CA THR A 196 -2.84 -15.35 16.57
C THR A 196 -3.38 -16.33 17.63
N PRO A 197 -4.12 -17.39 17.26
CA PRO A 197 -4.64 -18.36 18.21
C PRO A 197 -3.51 -19.04 18.99
N VAL A 198 -3.72 -19.16 20.32
CA VAL A 198 -2.98 -19.85 21.40
C VAL A 198 -1.54 -20.31 21.08
N GLN A 199 -0.60 -19.91 21.95
CA GLN A 199 0.85 -20.23 21.97
C GLN A 199 1.24 -21.67 21.60
N ASN A 200 0.35 -22.66 21.76
CA ASN A 200 0.59 -24.07 21.45
C ASN A 200 0.63 -24.40 19.94
N LEU A 201 0.26 -23.48 19.06
CA LEU A 201 0.29 -23.70 17.60
C LEU A 201 1.62 -23.31 16.95
N ILE A 202 2.56 -22.76 17.73
CA ILE A 202 3.88 -22.34 17.27
C ILE A 202 4.92 -23.17 18.02
N LYS A 203 5.67 -23.98 17.29
CA LYS A 203 6.70 -24.80 17.90
C LYS A 203 7.98 -23.99 18.10
N GLN A 204 8.50 -24.00 19.32
CA GLN A 204 9.75 -23.30 19.65
C GLN A 204 10.95 -24.06 19.08
N ASP A 205 12.12 -23.43 19.07
CA ASP A 205 13.43 -24.08 18.84
C ASP A 205 13.64 -24.76 17.45
N ILE A 206 12.73 -24.54 16.50
CA ILE A 206 12.78 -25.21 15.18
C ILE A 206 13.03 -24.27 14.00
N TYR A 207 12.66 -22.99 14.13
CA TYR A 207 12.67 -22.05 13.01
C TYR A 207 14.06 -21.44 12.82
N ASN A 208 14.56 -21.47 11.59
CA ASN A 208 15.76 -20.75 11.19
C ASN A 208 15.43 -19.29 10.86
N TRP A 209 14.37 -19.10 10.06
CA TRP A 209 13.99 -17.81 9.52
C TRP A 209 12.58 -17.39 9.91
N THR A 210 12.35 -16.09 9.94
CA THR A 210 11.03 -15.49 10.09
C THR A 210 10.64 -14.67 8.87
N ALA A 211 9.38 -14.80 8.47
CA ALA A 211 8.73 -14.04 7.42
C ALA A 211 7.45 -13.41 7.98
N THR A 212 7.62 -12.27 8.67
CA THR A 212 6.52 -11.55 9.31
C THR A 212 6.54 -10.07 8.96
N TYR A 213 5.51 -9.31 9.39
CA TYR A 213 5.47 -7.87 9.17
C TYR A 213 6.56 -7.09 9.93
N LEU A 214 7.22 -7.71 10.92
CA LEU A 214 8.29 -7.07 11.67
C LEU A 214 9.51 -6.86 10.77
N ARG A 215 10.08 -5.66 10.79
CA ARG A 215 11.29 -5.29 10.07
C ARG A 215 12.53 -6.06 10.53
N SER A 216 12.50 -6.65 11.72
CA SER A 216 13.52 -7.57 12.21
C SER A 216 13.41 -8.99 11.64
N SER A 217 12.38 -9.30 10.84
CA SER A 217 12.27 -10.60 10.19
C SER A 217 13.39 -10.84 9.17
N ASP A 218 13.79 -12.10 9.03
CA ASP A 218 14.77 -12.51 8.04
C ASP A 218 14.34 -12.12 6.62
N ILE A 219 13.08 -12.37 6.30
CA ILE A 219 12.44 -11.86 5.07
C ILE A 219 11.21 -11.08 5.49
N VAL A 220 11.33 -9.75 5.58
CA VAL A 220 10.23 -8.89 6.00
C VAL A 220 9.04 -9.06 5.05
N ARG A 221 7.87 -9.40 5.60
CA ARG A 221 6.60 -9.56 4.90
C ARG A 221 5.60 -8.57 5.49
N THR A 222 5.78 -7.29 5.18
CA THR A 222 4.74 -6.27 5.40
C THR A 222 3.57 -6.49 4.43
N TYR A 223 2.42 -5.85 4.68
CA TYR A 223 1.32 -5.87 3.72
C TYR A 223 1.70 -5.18 2.42
N PHE A 224 2.33 -4.01 2.53
CA PHE A 224 2.92 -3.33 1.40
C PHE A 224 4.18 -2.60 1.82
N LYS A 225 4.98 -2.19 0.83
CA LYS A 225 6.09 -1.27 0.97
C LYS A 225 5.86 -0.04 0.12
N TRP A 226 6.21 1.09 0.71
CA TRP A 226 6.20 2.37 0.06
C TRP A 226 7.57 2.69 -0.54
N THR A 227 7.62 3.12 -1.81
CA THR A 227 8.87 3.45 -2.51
C THR A 227 8.70 4.58 -3.52
N TYR A 228 9.76 5.36 -3.73
CA TYR A 228 9.81 6.39 -4.77
C TYR A 228 9.94 5.74 -6.17
N TYR A 229 9.37 6.40 -7.19
CA TYR A 229 9.71 6.08 -8.59
C TYR A 229 11.14 6.51 -8.93
N ASP A 230 11.58 7.60 -8.31
CA ASP A 230 12.90 8.21 -8.46
C ASP A 230 13.27 8.85 -7.12
N GLU A 231 14.30 8.33 -6.46
CA GLU A 231 14.77 8.84 -5.17
C GLU A 231 15.32 10.27 -5.25
N GLN A 232 15.73 10.72 -6.44
CA GLN A 232 16.20 12.09 -6.66
C GLN A 232 15.04 13.08 -6.85
N GLN A 233 13.82 12.59 -7.10
CA GLN A 233 12.64 13.40 -7.32
C GLN A 233 11.50 12.95 -6.41
N THR A 234 11.57 13.38 -5.16
CA THR A 234 10.63 12.94 -4.11
C THR A 234 9.33 13.75 -4.05
N GLU A 235 9.29 14.89 -4.75
CA GLU A 235 8.16 15.83 -4.76
C GLU A 235 7.58 16.02 -6.16
N TRP A 236 6.26 16.23 -6.21
CA TRP A 236 5.55 16.52 -7.45
C TRP A 236 5.93 17.89 -8.00
N GLN A 237 6.34 17.92 -9.27
CA GLN A 237 6.67 19.15 -9.99
C GLN A 237 5.67 19.49 -11.11
N GLY A 238 4.59 18.72 -11.24
CA GLY A 238 3.55 18.98 -12.24
C GLY A 238 2.48 19.96 -11.74
N PRO A 239 1.38 20.14 -12.48
CA PRO A 239 0.31 21.07 -12.09
C PRO A 239 -0.28 20.72 -10.72
N PRO A 240 -0.72 21.73 -9.94
CA PRO A 240 -1.39 21.50 -8.67
C PRO A 240 -2.55 20.50 -8.82
N ARG A 241 -2.60 19.51 -7.92
CA ARG A 241 -3.70 18.55 -7.87
C ARG A 241 -4.56 18.88 -6.67
N ASN A 242 -5.86 19.09 -6.92
CA ASN A 242 -6.82 19.23 -5.83
C ASN A 242 -7.47 17.87 -5.53
N PHE A 243 -6.94 17.19 -4.53
CA PHE A 243 -7.45 15.93 -4.01
C PHE A 243 -8.74 16.10 -3.19
N SER A 244 -9.09 17.31 -2.75
CA SER A 244 -10.35 17.55 -2.04
C SER A 244 -11.54 17.71 -3.01
N ALA A 245 -11.26 18.02 -4.27
CA ALA A 245 -12.28 18.34 -5.27
C ALA A 245 -13.30 17.21 -5.45
N GLY A 246 -14.58 17.56 -5.32
CA GLY A 246 -15.71 16.62 -5.50
C GLY A 246 -15.99 15.71 -4.30
N LYS A 247 -15.14 15.68 -3.27
CA LYS A 247 -15.40 14.94 -2.03
C LYS A 247 -16.42 15.68 -1.18
N THR A 248 -17.54 15.03 -0.88
CA THR A 248 -18.69 15.63 -0.18
C THR A 248 -18.89 15.11 1.23
N ARG A 249 -18.24 13.98 1.59
CA ARG A 249 -18.37 13.33 2.89
C ARG A 249 -17.06 13.35 3.65
N LYS A 250 -17.15 13.29 4.97
CA LYS A 250 -15.99 13.46 5.86
C LYS A 250 -15.24 12.14 6.03
N VAL A 251 -15.74 11.24 6.85
CA VAL A 251 -15.01 10.03 7.24
C VAL A 251 -15.75 8.77 6.77
N ALA A 252 -15.02 7.84 6.17
CA ALA A 252 -15.49 6.47 5.94
C ALA A 252 -14.71 5.48 6.81
N TRP A 253 -15.38 4.38 7.19
CA TRP A 253 -14.72 3.25 7.84
C TRP A 253 -15.27 1.93 7.35
N PHE A 254 -14.41 1.08 6.78
CA PHE A 254 -14.80 -0.24 6.28
C PHE A 254 -14.34 -1.29 7.28
N VAL A 255 -15.28 -1.91 7.99
CA VAL A 255 -14.98 -2.77 9.13
C VAL A 255 -15.97 -3.93 9.26
N SER A 256 -15.42 -5.14 9.47
CA SER A 256 -16.20 -6.35 9.67
C SER A 256 -15.83 -7.14 10.92
N ASN A 257 -14.69 -6.86 11.55
CA ASN A 257 -14.32 -7.45 12.84
C ASN A 257 -14.67 -6.45 13.96
N CYS A 258 -15.83 -6.66 14.59
CA CYS A 258 -16.37 -5.76 15.61
C CYS A 258 -15.85 -6.06 17.01
N ASN A 259 -15.20 -7.20 17.21
CA ASN A 259 -14.73 -7.70 18.51
C ASN A 259 -13.20 -7.62 18.62
N ALA A 260 -12.59 -6.65 17.94
CA ALA A 260 -11.15 -6.43 18.03
C ALA A 260 -10.77 -5.97 19.45
N LEU A 261 -9.68 -6.52 20.00
CA LEU A 261 -9.28 -6.32 21.40
C LEU A 261 -8.43 -5.05 21.63
N ASN A 262 -8.71 -3.99 20.87
CA ASN A 262 -7.94 -2.74 20.88
C ASN A 262 -8.81 -1.47 20.96
N ASN A 263 -10.08 -1.61 21.37
CA ASN A 263 -11.02 -0.50 21.63
C ASN A 263 -11.34 0.39 20.40
N ARG A 264 -11.00 -0.07 19.19
CA ARG A 264 -11.14 0.72 17.95
C ARG A 264 -12.59 1.06 17.61
N LEU A 265 -13.54 0.20 18.00
CA LEU A 265 -14.95 0.36 17.69
C LEU A 265 -15.59 1.38 18.63
N GLU A 266 -15.24 1.33 19.91
CA GLU A 266 -15.62 2.30 20.92
C GLU A 266 -15.08 3.68 20.56
N TYR A 267 -13.80 3.78 20.21
CA TYR A 267 -13.19 5.04 19.77
C TYR A 267 -13.87 5.63 18.52
N ALA A 268 -14.16 4.79 17.52
CA ALA A 268 -14.85 5.23 16.32
C ALA A 268 -16.28 5.70 16.59
N ARG A 269 -16.99 5.08 17.55
CA ARG A 269 -18.33 5.51 17.97
C ARG A 269 -18.28 6.86 18.69
N GLU A 270 -17.34 7.06 19.61
CA GLU A 270 -17.15 8.35 20.27
C GLU A 270 -16.80 9.44 19.26
N LEU A 271 -15.88 9.17 18.34
CA LEU A 271 -15.54 10.11 17.26
C LEU A 271 -16.76 10.48 16.40
N ALA A 272 -17.67 9.52 16.15
CA ALA A 272 -18.88 9.73 15.35
C ALA A 272 -19.87 10.71 16.01
N GLU A 273 -19.76 10.97 17.32
CA GLU A 273 -20.55 11.99 18.01
C GLU A 273 -20.11 13.43 17.66
N HIS A 274 -18.91 13.57 17.06
CA HIS A 274 -18.28 14.87 16.81
C HIS A 274 -18.00 15.16 15.32
N ILE A 275 -17.99 14.14 14.48
CA ILE A 275 -17.81 14.26 13.02
C ILE A 275 -18.58 13.15 12.29
N GLN A 276 -19.06 13.43 11.08
CA GLN A 276 -19.77 12.46 10.25
C GLN A 276 -18.86 11.28 9.87
N ILE A 277 -19.21 10.09 10.36
CA ILE A 277 -18.56 8.82 10.01
C ILE A 277 -19.57 7.86 9.40
N ASP A 278 -19.29 7.42 8.18
CA ASP A 278 -20.02 6.34 7.54
C ASP A 278 -19.29 5.02 7.76
N MET A 279 -19.90 4.17 8.59
CA MET A 279 -19.38 2.84 8.88
C MET A 279 -20.02 1.81 7.94
N PHE A 280 -19.17 1.11 7.20
CA PHE A 280 -19.54 0.08 6.24
C PHE A 280 -19.08 -1.30 6.71
N GLY A 281 -19.80 -2.34 6.26
CA GLY A 281 -19.44 -3.74 6.53
C GLY A 281 -20.17 -4.31 7.73
N GLY A 282 -19.66 -5.42 8.29
CA GLY A 282 -20.34 -6.19 9.33
C GLY A 282 -20.62 -5.41 10.63
N CYS A 283 -19.88 -4.34 10.90
CA CYS A 283 -20.11 -3.50 12.10
C CYS A 283 -20.99 -2.27 11.82
N GLY A 284 -21.24 -1.95 10.55
CA GLY A 284 -22.05 -0.80 10.13
C GLY A 284 -23.38 -1.25 9.54
N ALA A 285 -24.46 -1.18 10.32
CA ALA A 285 -25.78 -1.64 9.88
C ALA A 285 -26.42 -0.71 8.82
N GLN A 286 -26.00 0.55 8.76
CA GLN A 286 -26.65 1.58 7.94
C GLN A 286 -26.10 1.67 6.52
N TYR A 287 -24.85 1.26 6.29
CA TYR A 287 -24.20 1.37 4.99
C TYR A 287 -23.66 0.03 4.50
N GLN A 288 -24.31 -0.52 3.47
CA GLN A 288 -23.86 -1.76 2.84
C GLN A 288 -22.97 -1.45 1.66
N CYS A 289 -21.79 -2.07 1.65
CA CYS A 289 -20.84 -1.92 0.56
C CYS A 289 -20.05 -3.23 0.43
N PRO A 290 -20.31 -4.03 -0.63
CA PRO A 290 -19.61 -5.30 -0.80
C PRO A 290 -18.12 -5.03 -1.04
N LYS A 291 -17.25 -5.92 -0.56
CA LYS A 291 -15.80 -5.88 -0.78
C LYS A 291 -15.48 -5.97 -2.28
N SER A 292 -15.54 -4.83 -2.95
CA SER A 292 -15.49 -4.70 -4.41
C SER A 292 -14.79 -3.40 -4.79
N LYS A 293 -14.12 -3.38 -5.94
CA LYS A 293 -13.40 -2.19 -6.43
C LYS A 293 -14.31 -0.95 -6.50
N LYS A 294 -15.59 -1.14 -6.86
CA LYS A 294 -16.59 -0.06 -6.91
C LYS A 294 -16.84 0.57 -5.54
N CYS A 295 -16.83 -0.24 -4.48
CA CYS A 295 -17.03 0.22 -3.11
C CYS A 295 -15.84 1.06 -2.63
N PHE A 296 -14.63 0.54 -2.78
CA PHE A 296 -13.41 1.25 -2.37
C PHE A 296 -13.18 2.54 -3.16
N LYS A 297 -13.67 2.63 -4.40
CA LYS A 297 -13.64 3.88 -5.18
C LYS A 297 -14.35 5.05 -4.47
N LEU A 298 -15.31 4.79 -3.59
CA LEU A 298 -15.95 5.84 -2.78
C LEU A 298 -14.94 6.59 -1.90
N LEU A 299 -13.91 5.90 -1.39
CA LEU A 299 -12.85 6.53 -0.60
C LEU A 299 -12.15 7.62 -1.42
N GLU A 300 -11.92 7.35 -2.70
CA GLU A 300 -11.28 8.30 -3.61
C GLU A 300 -12.22 9.43 -4.06
N THR A 301 -13.47 9.14 -4.36
CA THR A 301 -14.36 10.13 -5.01
C THR A 301 -15.23 10.91 -4.03
N THR A 302 -15.50 10.37 -2.84
CA THR A 302 -16.56 10.86 -1.96
C THR A 302 -16.06 11.30 -0.60
N TYR A 303 -15.06 10.62 -0.02
CA TYR A 303 -14.61 10.84 1.36
C TYR A 303 -13.28 11.58 1.44
N LYS A 304 -13.16 12.49 2.41
CA LYS A 304 -11.90 13.18 2.75
C LYS A 304 -10.96 12.34 3.62
N PHE A 305 -11.54 11.57 4.54
CA PHE A 305 -10.79 10.78 5.52
C PHE A 305 -11.25 9.31 5.53
N TYR A 306 -10.33 8.43 5.88
CA TYR A 306 -10.59 7.01 6.07
C TYR A 306 -10.02 6.54 7.40
N LEU A 307 -10.85 5.85 8.22
CA LEU A 307 -10.36 5.22 9.45
C LEU A 307 -9.57 3.95 9.08
N ALA A 308 -8.25 4.08 9.02
CA ALA A 308 -7.32 2.97 8.84
C ALA A 308 -6.97 2.33 10.20
N PHE A 309 -8.01 1.91 10.94
CA PHE A 309 -7.87 1.36 12.29
C PHE A 309 -7.54 -0.14 12.24
N GLU A 310 -6.37 -0.50 12.75
CA GLU A 310 -5.96 -1.89 12.85
C GLU A 310 -6.75 -2.66 13.90
N ASN A 311 -6.73 -3.99 13.81
CA ASN A 311 -7.41 -4.86 14.78
C ASN A 311 -6.59 -5.07 16.07
N SER A 312 -5.35 -4.59 16.10
CA SER A 312 -4.40 -4.73 17.21
C SER A 312 -3.51 -3.51 17.33
N ASN A 313 -3.18 -3.15 18.57
CA ASN A 313 -2.19 -2.11 18.85
C ASN A 313 -0.82 -2.78 19.02
N CYS A 314 -0.17 -3.10 17.90
CA CYS A 314 1.14 -3.77 17.86
C CYS A 314 2.17 -2.93 17.10
N ARG A 315 3.42 -2.94 17.56
CA ARG A 315 4.56 -2.33 16.84
C ARG A 315 4.59 -2.83 15.41
N GLU A 316 4.81 -1.93 14.47
CA GLU A 316 5.01 -2.19 13.03
C GLU A 316 3.85 -2.90 12.31
N TYR A 317 2.74 -3.18 13.00
CA TYR A 317 1.57 -3.84 12.42
C TYR A 317 0.73 -2.83 11.64
N ILE A 318 1.05 -2.66 10.37
CA ILE A 318 0.43 -1.69 9.44
C ILE A 318 0.00 -2.44 8.18
N THR A 319 -1.31 -2.50 7.92
CA THR A 319 -1.89 -3.42 6.93
C THR A 319 -2.49 -2.73 5.70
N GLU A 320 -3.23 -3.48 4.87
CA GLU A 320 -3.98 -3.00 3.72
C GLU A 320 -4.87 -1.78 4.02
N LYS A 321 -5.31 -1.60 5.27
CA LYS A 321 -6.11 -0.45 5.69
C LYS A 321 -5.36 0.86 5.48
N PHE A 322 -4.10 0.90 5.87
CA PHE A 322 -3.27 2.08 5.66
C PHE A 322 -2.87 2.23 4.18
N TRP A 323 -2.43 1.13 3.57
CA TRP A 323 -1.83 1.12 2.25
C TRP A 323 -2.83 1.16 1.10
N GLU A 324 -3.55 0.05 0.89
CA GLU A 324 -4.47 -0.14 -0.23
C GLU A 324 -5.71 0.73 -0.05
N ASN A 325 -6.37 0.68 1.11
CA ASN A 325 -7.62 1.39 1.32
C ASN A 325 -7.40 2.90 1.53
N GLY A 326 -6.33 3.28 2.23
CA GLY A 326 -5.97 4.66 2.51
C GLY A 326 -5.20 5.30 1.34
N LEU A 327 -3.88 5.12 1.35
CA LEU A 327 -2.97 5.86 0.47
C LEU A 327 -3.24 5.65 -1.02
N GLN A 328 -3.52 4.42 -1.48
CA GLN A 328 -3.76 4.16 -2.90
C GLN A 328 -5.10 4.75 -3.41
N HIS A 329 -6.06 5.05 -2.52
CA HIS A 329 -7.33 5.68 -2.88
C HIS A 329 -7.34 7.20 -2.66
N ASN A 330 -6.19 7.85 -2.53
CA ASN A 330 -6.09 9.31 -2.38
C ASN A 330 -7.03 9.89 -1.32
N VAL A 331 -7.08 9.24 -0.15
CA VAL A 331 -7.84 9.67 1.03
C VAL A 331 -6.89 9.75 2.21
N ILE A 332 -7.07 10.72 3.12
CA ILE A 332 -6.18 10.85 4.27
C ILE A 332 -6.48 9.73 5.28
N PRO A 333 -5.52 8.83 5.58
CA PRO A 333 -5.70 7.80 6.58
C PRO A 333 -5.64 8.40 7.98
N ILE A 334 -6.66 8.13 8.79
CA ILE A 334 -6.66 8.32 10.24
C ILE A 334 -6.29 6.97 10.86
N VAL A 335 -5.14 6.90 11.52
CA VAL A 335 -4.53 5.62 11.92
C VAL A 335 -4.63 5.37 13.41
N MET A 336 -4.87 4.11 13.75
CA MET A 336 -4.83 3.54 15.10
C MET A 336 -4.27 2.11 14.99
N GLY A 337 -3.30 1.76 15.83
CA GLY A 337 -2.68 0.44 15.80
C GLY A 337 -1.24 0.51 16.33
N ALA A 338 -0.27 0.53 15.41
CA ALA A 338 1.12 0.77 15.74
C ALA A 338 1.32 2.16 16.37
N PRO A 339 2.41 2.42 17.10
CA PRO A 339 2.72 3.76 17.58
C PRO A 339 3.11 4.66 16.40
N ARG A 340 2.95 5.97 16.60
CA ARG A 340 3.21 7.00 15.58
C ARG A 340 4.54 6.81 14.85
N GLU A 341 5.63 6.57 15.58
CA GLU A 341 6.96 6.43 14.99
C GLU A 341 7.05 5.28 13.99
N ASP A 342 6.27 4.21 14.16
CA ASP A 342 6.31 3.07 13.24
C ASP A 342 5.64 3.40 11.91
N TYR A 343 4.60 4.23 11.91
CA TYR A 343 4.04 4.79 10.67
C TYR A 343 5.04 5.74 10.01
N GLU A 344 5.72 6.60 10.76
CA GLU A 344 6.70 7.56 10.21
C GLU A 344 7.91 6.88 9.55
N LEU A 345 8.29 5.68 10.03
CA LEU A 345 9.37 4.89 9.44
C LEU A 345 9.06 4.37 8.02
N VAL A 346 7.79 4.07 7.74
CA VAL A 346 7.40 3.39 6.50
C VAL A 346 6.59 4.26 5.54
N SER A 347 5.95 5.31 6.06
CA SER A 347 5.04 6.15 5.29
C SER A 347 5.71 7.40 4.72
N PRO A 348 5.10 8.01 3.70
CA PRO A 348 5.44 9.38 3.33
C PRO A 348 5.35 10.35 4.52
N LYS A 349 6.30 11.30 4.58
CA LYS A 349 6.21 12.40 5.54
C LYS A 349 4.87 13.13 5.37
N HIS A 350 4.19 13.36 6.49
CA HIS A 350 2.94 14.12 6.56
C HIS A 350 1.83 13.53 5.67
N SER A 351 1.59 12.21 5.69
CA SER A 351 0.54 11.57 4.89
C SER A 351 -0.57 10.88 5.68
N PHE A 352 -0.62 11.07 7.00
CA PHE A 352 -1.60 10.44 7.87
C PHE A 352 -1.84 11.27 9.13
N ILE A 353 -2.97 11.00 9.80
CA ILE A 353 -3.34 11.61 11.07
C ILE A 353 -3.36 10.50 12.12
N HIS A 354 -2.59 10.61 13.19
CA HIS A 354 -2.54 9.59 14.24
C HIS A 354 -3.51 9.94 15.37
N VAL A 355 -4.31 8.98 15.83
CA VAL A 355 -5.29 9.23 16.89
C VAL A 355 -4.64 9.72 18.20
N GLU A 356 -3.47 9.18 18.56
CA GLU A 356 -2.72 9.60 19.75
C GLU A 356 -1.99 10.96 19.62
N ASP A 357 -2.15 11.69 18.52
CA ASP A 357 -1.70 13.10 18.44
C ASP A 357 -2.65 14.03 19.22
N PHE A 358 -3.84 13.55 19.56
CA PHE A 358 -4.91 14.30 20.20
C PHE A 358 -5.18 13.75 21.60
N ASP A 359 -5.70 14.60 22.49
CA ASP A 359 -6.04 14.18 23.85
C ASP A 359 -7.40 13.48 23.93
N SER A 360 -8.27 13.68 22.94
CA SER A 360 -9.59 13.02 22.85
C SER A 360 -10.09 12.87 21.39
N PRO A 361 -11.06 11.97 21.13
CA PRO A 361 -11.78 11.93 19.85
C PRO A 361 -12.42 13.25 19.46
N LYS A 362 -12.86 14.07 20.42
CA LYS A 362 -13.39 15.41 20.18
C LYS A 362 -12.34 16.35 19.60
N ASP A 363 -11.12 16.33 20.14
CA ASP A 363 -10.01 17.16 19.66
C ASP A 363 -9.56 16.71 18.27
N LEU A 364 -9.53 15.39 18.03
CA LEU A 364 -9.32 14.85 16.69
C LEU A 364 -10.41 15.36 15.72
N ALA A 365 -11.69 15.28 16.08
CA ALA A 365 -12.78 15.77 15.24
C ALA A 365 -12.65 17.27 14.93
N ALA A 366 -12.27 18.09 15.90
CA ALA A 366 -12.02 19.52 15.70
C ALA A 366 -10.89 19.75 14.66
N TYR A 367 -9.81 18.97 14.74
CA TYR A 367 -8.74 19.03 13.74
C TYR A 367 -9.22 18.55 12.37
N LEU A 368 -10.01 17.48 12.28
CA LEU A 368 -10.56 17.00 11.01
C LEU A 368 -11.49 18.02 10.36
N HIS A 369 -12.30 18.76 11.13
CA HIS A 369 -13.10 19.87 10.60
C HIS A 369 -12.21 21.01 10.07
N LYS A 370 -11.10 21.33 10.74
CA LYS A 370 -10.12 22.29 10.24
C LYS A 370 -9.53 21.84 8.90
N VAL A 371 -9.09 20.58 8.80
CA VAL A 371 -8.52 20.03 7.56
C VAL A 371 -9.58 19.94 6.45
N ASP A 372 -10.83 19.68 6.78
CA ASP A 372 -11.95 19.66 5.82
C ASP A 372 -12.24 21.06 5.22
N GLN A 373 -12.09 22.11 6.01
CA GLN A 373 -12.41 23.50 5.62
C GLN A 373 -11.24 24.22 4.92
N ASP A 374 -10.05 23.63 4.92
CA ASP A 374 -8.83 24.21 4.36
C ASP A 374 -8.27 23.27 3.29
N ASP A 375 -8.56 23.58 2.02
CA ASP A 375 -8.12 22.78 0.88
C ASP A 375 -6.58 22.72 0.76
N ASP A 376 -5.86 23.77 1.14
CA ASP A 376 -4.40 23.77 1.10
C ASP A 376 -3.83 22.83 2.17
N LEU A 377 -4.39 22.87 3.37
CA LEU A 377 -4.05 21.94 4.44
C LEU A 377 -4.41 20.50 4.06
N TYR A 378 -5.58 20.25 3.49
CA TYR A 378 -5.96 18.92 3.01
C TYR A 378 -4.97 18.41 1.94
N ASN A 379 -4.70 19.22 0.92
CA ASN A 379 -3.81 18.84 -0.18
C ASN A 379 -2.35 18.70 0.27
N SER A 380 -1.95 19.33 1.38
CA SER A 380 -0.62 19.18 1.96
C SER A 380 -0.28 17.72 2.30
N TYR A 381 -1.28 16.89 2.62
CA TYR A 381 -1.08 15.46 2.93
C TYR A 381 -0.70 14.60 1.71
N PHE A 382 -0.87 15.13 0.50
CA PHE A 382 -0.66 14.40 -0.75
C PHE A 382 0.56 14.86 -1.54
N LYS A 383 1.28 15.91 -1.10
CA LYS A 383 2.46 16.50 -1.79
C LYS A 383 3.46 15.46 -2.26
N ASN A 384 3.64 14.47 -1.41
CA ASN A 384 4.60 13.41 -1.56
C ASN A 384 4.02 12.22 -2.34
N ILE A 385 2.74 11.88 -2.13
CA ILE A 385 2.08 10.63 -2.57
C ILE A 385 2.22 10.37 -4.07
N THR A 386 2.24 11.40 -4.91
CA THR A 386 2.22 11.27 -6.37
C THR A 386 3.53 10.82 -7.03
N MET A 387 4.65 10.87 -6.32
CA MET A 387 5.98 10.47 -6.84
C MET A 387 6.34 9.01 -6.51
N ARG A 388 5.34 8.18 -6.25
CA ARG A 388 5.51 6.97 -5.43
C ARG A 388 4.66 5.79 -5.91
N GLU A 389 5.07 4.60 -5.49
CA GLU A 389 4.34 3.35 -5.68
C GLU A 389 4.26 2.56 -4.37
N VAL A 390 3.15 1.85 -4.20
CA VAL A 390 2.92 0.93 -3.10
C VAL A 390 3.04 -0.48 -3.67
N ILE A 391 4.03 -1.25 -3.24
CA ILE A 391 4.34 -2.58 -3.77
C ILE A 391 4.05 -3.68 -2.74
N GLU A 392 3.61 -4.85 -3.20
CA GLU A 392 3.34 -6.07 -2.37
C GLU A 392 4.61 -6.76 -1.86
N GLY A 393 5.80 -6.22 -2.14
CA GLY A 393 7.08 -6.73 -1.64
C GLY A 393 7.58 -8.04 -2.27
N TYR A 394 6.83 -8.68 -3.19
CA TYR A 394 7.25 -9.84 -3.99
C TYR A 394 7.94 -10.95 -3.16
N PHE A 395 7.28 -11.40 -2.09
CA PHE A 395 7.87 -12.29 -1.08
C PHE A 395 8.49 -13.55 -1.68
N TYR A 396 7.84 -14.23 -2.61
CA TYR A 396 8.38 -15.45 -3.24
C TYR A 396 9.66 -15.20 -4.03
N CYS A 397 9.77 -14.07 -4.73
CA CYS A 397 11.01 -13.72 -5.42
C CYS A 397 12.16 -13.54 -4.45
N ARG A 398 11.92 -12.84 -3.35
CA ARG A 398 12.91 -12.65 -2.29
C ARG A 398 13.25 -13.95 -1.58
N LEU A 399 12.27 -14.80 -1.28
CA LEU A 399 12.48 -16.11 -0.68
C LEU A 399 13.40 -16.99 -1.55
N CYS A 400 13.15 -17.02 -2.86
CA CYS A 400 14.00 -17.77 -3.76
C CYS A 400 15.42 -17.20 -3.81
N ALA A 401 15.54 -15.87 -3.98
CA ALA A 401 16.84 -15.19 -3.97
C ALA A 401 17.62 -15.48 -2.69
N MET A 402 16.94 -15.47 -1.54
CA MET A 402 17.57 -15.66 -0.24
C MET A 402 18.00 -17.09 0.06
N LEU A 403 17.36 -18.09 -0.53
CA LEU A 403 17.83 -19.48 -0.46
C LEU A 403 19.05 -19.76 -1.34
N HIS A 404 19.38 -18.84 -2.24
CA HIS A 404 20.59 -18.88 -3.07
C HIS A 404 21.72 -18.01 -2.53
N ASP A 405 21.52 -17.34 -1.40
CA ASP A 405 22.55 -16.58 -0.72
C ASP A 405 23.36 -17.44 0.26
N ASP A 406 24.53 -16.93 0.68
CA ASP A 406 25.24 -17.44 1.86
C ASP A 406 24.61 -16.84 3.12
N TYR A 407 23.79 -17.64 3.79
CA TYR A 407 22.95 -17.20 4.90
C TYR A 407 23.45 -17.70 6.27
N PRO A 408 23.18 -16.94 7.35
CA PRO A 408 23.62 -17.33 8.69
C PRO A 408 23.04 -18.69 9.12
N ASN A 409 23.90 -19.58 9.61
CA ASN A 409 23.45 -20.78 10.32
C ASN A 409 22.93 -20.39 11.71
N LYS A 410 21.63 -20.11 11.81
CA LYS A 410 20.95 -19.70 13.03
C LYS A 410 19.60 -20.37 13.18
N TYR A 411 19.09 -20.34 14.41
CA TYR A 411 17.70 -20.66 14.72
C TYR A 411 17.21 -19.80 15.90
N TYR A 412 15.90 -19.72 16.06
CA TYR A 412 15.27 -19.05 17.19
C TYR A 412 15.00 -20.08 18.28
N GLU A 413 15.79 -20.07 19.37
CA GLU A 413 15.59 -20.92 20.54
C GLU A 413 14.17 -20.73 21.11
N ARG A 414 13.79 -19.46 21.30
CA ARG A 414 12.43 -19.06 21.67
C ARG A 414 11.90 -18.08 20.65
N ILE A 415 11.04 -18.55 19.76
CA ILE A 415 10.45 -17.72 18.71
C ILE A 415 9.52 -16.64 19.30
N ASP A 416 9.00 -16.86 20.51
CA ASP A 416 8.21 -15.86 21.22
C ASP A 416 9.03 -14.66 21.72
N ASP A 417 10.34 -14.82 21.95
CA ASP A 417 11.20 -13.68 22.30
C ASP A 417 11.40 -12.74 21.09
N PHE A 418 11.14 -13.24 19.88
CA PHE A 418 11.01 -12.44 18.66
C PHE A 418 9.58 -11.91 18.47
N TRP A 419 8.59 -12.81 18.51
CA TRP A 419 7.21 -12.52 18.06
C TRP A 419 6.34 -11.83 19.12
N GLN A 420 6.52 -12.19 20.38
CA GLN A 420 5.68 -11.79 21.52
C GLN A 420 6.50 -11.10 22.62
N LYS A 421 7.63 -10.46 22.28
CA LYS A 421 8.43 -9.73 23.26
C LYS A 421 7.58 -8.68 24.02
N PRO A 422 7.86 -8.45 25.32
CA PRO A 422 7.20 -7.38 26.06
C PRO A 422 7.31 -6.05 25.32
N GLY A 423 6.18 -5.36 25.17
CA GLY A 423 6.09 -4.10 24.41
C GLY A 423 5.87 -4.27 22.90
N SER A 424 5.79 -5.50 22.37
CA SER A 424 5.36 -5.73 20.99
C SER A 424 3.93 -5.27 20.76
N CYS A 425 3.03 -5.47 21.72
CA CYS A 425 1.64 -5.03 21.63
C CYS A 425 1.10 -4.53 22.97
N ILE A 426 0.19 -3.57 22.91
CA ILE A 426 -0.62 -3.12 24.04
C ILE A 426 -2.07 -3.59 23.86
N ARG A 427 -2.82 -3.67 24.96
CA ARG A 427 -4.17 -4.27 24.99
C ARG A 427 -5.19 -3.31 25.59
N GLY A 428 -6.46 -3.51 25.22
CA GLY A 428 -7.58 -2.76 25.79
C GLY A 428 -7.54 -1.29 25.39
N SER A 429 -7.91 -0.41 26.33
CA SER A 429 -7.93 1.04 26.14
C SER A 429 -6.57 1.73 26.34
N MET A 430 -5.51 0.97 26.67
CA MET A 430 -4.18 1.53 26.87
C MET A 430 -3.64 2.11 25.56
N THR A 431 -3.11 3.33 25.65
CA THR A 431 -2.39 4.03 24.57
C THR A 431 -0.88 3.77 24.65
N TRP A 432 -0.16 3.96 23.54
CA TRP A 432 1.30 3.89 23.53
C TRP A 432 1.93 4.96 24.42
N ARG A 433 1.31 6.15 24.50
CA ARG A 433 1.69 7.22 25.42
C ARG A 433 1.63 6.77 26.89
N GLU A 434 0.55 6.11 27.30
CA GLU A 434 0.40 5.57 28.65
C GLU A 434 1.37 4.42 28.91
N TYR A 435 1.51 3.50 27.96
CA TYR A 435 2.45 2.39 28.06
C TYR A 435 3.87 2.89 28.36
N ARG A 436 4.38 3.88 27.61
CA ARG A 436 5.70 4.49 27.86
C ARG A 436 5.81 5.09 29.27
N LYS A 437 4.77 5.77 29.76
CA LYS A 437 4.73 6.31 31.13
C LYS A 437 4.84 5.18 32.17
N THR A 438 4.15 4.06 31.96
CA THR A 438 4.25 2.90 32.88
C THR A 438 5.64 2.28 32.88
N GLN A 439 6.28 2.16 31.71
CA GLN A 439 7.65 1.63 31.60
C GLN A 439 8.68 2.55 32.27
N ALA A 440 8.56 3.86 32.06
CA ALA A 440 9.44 4.84 32.69
C ALA A 440 9.35 4.79 34.23
N LYS A 441 8.12 4.70 34.77
CA LYS A 441 7.90 4.49 36.20
C LYS A 441 8.56 3.21 36.70
N ALA A 442 8.30 2.07 36.06
CA ALA A 442 8.87 0.78 36.45
C ALA A 442 10.41 0.78 36.48
N ASN A 443 11.05 1.43 35.48
CA ASN A 443 12.50 1.56 35.44
C ASN A 443 13.04 2.48 36.56
N SER A 444 12.36 3.59 36.86
CA SER A 444 12.73 4.46 37.98
C SER A 444 12.61 3.78 39.36
N THR A 445 11.69 2.83 39.51
CA THR A 445 11.53 2.06 40.76
C THR A 445 12.61 0.99 40.91
N LYS A 446 13.05 0.37 39.81
CA LYS A 446 14.14 -0.62 39.81
C LYS A 446 15.51 -0.01 40.18
N VAL A 447 15.73 1.26 39.86
CA VAL A 447 16.98 1.98 40.22
C VAL A 447 16.98 2.42 41.70
N LYS A 448 15.85 2.31 42.42
CA LYS A 448 15.68 2.77 43.81
C LYS A 448 15.66 1.65 44.86
N VAL A 449 16.16 0.46 44.54
CA VAL A 449 16.38 -0.59 45.54
C VAL A 449 17.86 -0.56 45.95
N PRO A 450 18.20 -0.22 47.21
CA PRO A 450 19.57 -0.21 47.72
C PRO A 450 20.26 -1.57 47.66
#